data_AF-A0A2P7RVC3-F1
#
_entry.id   AF-A0A2P7RVC3-F1
#
_cell.length_a   1.000
_cell.length_b   1.000
_cell.length_c   1.000
_cell.angle_alpha   90.00
_cell.angle_beta   90.00
_cell.angle_gamma   90.00
#
_symmetry.space_group_name_H-M   'P 1'
#
loop_
_entity.id
_entity.type
_entity.pdbx_description
1 polymer ?
#
loop_
_entity_poly.entity_id
_entity_poly.type
_entity_poly.pdbx_seq_one_letter_code
_entity_poly.pdbx_strand_id
1 'polypeptide(L)'
;MKTHPLRRTLFVALVILLILCCFLAPYAWIVASSFKNQLTLFNDVTPLSWKAFLPVGGTVENYRTLFERTNVLTALLNTAIVAGGQVALTLLLCAMAAYSLTRVRFPGAKIVFVLILLTFLLPIEALMVPLYQVVSGLGLSNTLLGVMIPWIASPFGLFLLKQAFEDLPSELEDAARIDGAGHVRIFFSIILPNVKVPMLTLGLITFLFSWNSFLWPLVIVQDPAKQLIQVAIAQQGSPTQLPNWGETFAGATVATLPLILLFLLLQKYFTQGMTTSGIKG
;
A
#
# COMPACT_ATOMS: atom_id res chain seq x y z
N MET A 1 47.19 10.85 8.13
CA MET A 1 46.81 11.01 6.70
C MET A 1 45.38 11.50 6.63
N LYS A 2 45.17 12.82 6.57
CA LYS A 2 43.84 13.46 6.62
C LYS A 2 43.17 13.27 5.24
N THR A 3 42.25 12.32 5.11
CA THR A 3 41.37 12.28 3.95
C THR A 3 40.56 13.58 3.96
N HIS A 4 40.80 14.44 2.97
CA HIS A 4 40.13 15.73 2.87
C HIS A 4 38.60 15.53 2.95
N PRO A 5 37.88 16.31 3.77
CA PRO A 5 36.43 16.16 3.96
C PRO A 5 35.66 16.15 2.64
N LEU A 6 36.17 16.86 1.63
CA LEU A 6 35.64 16.86 0.25
C LEU A 6 35.60 15.48 -0.41
N ARG A 7 36.67 14.67 -0.26
CA ARG A 7 36.77 13.35 -0.90
C ARG A 7 35.78 12.35 -0.28
N ARG A 8 35.51 12.48 1.03
CA ARG A 8 34.50 11.70 1.74
C ARG A 8 33.09 12.09 1.30
N THR A 9 32.79 13.39 1.20
CA THR A 9 31.49 13.87 0.72
C THR A 9 31.21 13.46 -0.72
N LEU A 10 32.20 13.58 -1.61
CA LEU A 10 32.09 13.12 -3.00
C LEU A 10 31.84 11.61 -3.10
N PHE A 11 32.55 10.81 -2.31
CA PHE A 11 32.34 9.37 -2.27
C PHE A 11 30.92 9.02 -1.79
N VAL A 12 30.45 9.64 -0.71
CA VAL A 12 29.08 9.42 -0.19
C VAL A 12 28.03 9.84 -1.22
N ALA A 13 28.21 11.01 -1.86
CA ALA A 13 27.29 11.47 -2.90
C ALA A 13 27.24 10.51 -4.10
N LEU A 14 28.39 9.99 -4.54
CA LEU A 14 28.47 9.01 -5.63
C LEU A 14 27.76 7.70 -5.26
N VAL A 15 27.95 7.20 -4.04
CA VAL A 15 27.28 5.99 -3.55
C VAL A 15 25.76 6.20 -3.49
N ILE A 16 25.29 7.34 -2.97
CA ILE A 16 23.86 7.69 -2.94
C ILE A 16 23.29 7.76 -4.37
N LEU A 17 24.00 8.41 -5.29
CA LEU A 17 23.60 8.49 -6.69
C LEU A 17 23.49 7.11 -7.35
N LEU A 18 24.47 6.23 -7.11
CA LEU A 18 24.48 4.88 -7.66
C LEU A 18 23.32 4.03 -7.12
N ILE A 19 23.04 4.14 -5.82
CA ILE A 19 21.88 3.51 -5.20
C ILE A 19 20.60 4.03 -5.84
N LEU A 20 20.44 5.35 -5.96
CA LEU A 20 19.26 5.98 -6.56
C LEU A 20 19.04 5.51 -8.01
N CYS A 21 20.11 5.48 -8.82
CA CYS A 21 20.04 4.95 -10.19
C CYS A 21 19.62 3.48 -10.23
N CYS A 22 20.15 2.65 -9.32
CA CYS A 22 19.80 1.23 -9.24
C CYS A 22 18.31 1.01 -8.94
N PHE A 23 17.75 1.79 -8.01
CA PHE A 23 16.33 1.71 -7.64
C PHE A 23 15.39 2.31 -8.70
N LEU A 24 15.79 3.38 -9.39
CA LEU A 24 14.95 4.04 -10.40
C LEU A 24 15.02 3.38 -11.79
N ALA A 25 16.11 2.68 -12.10
CA ALA A 25 16.30 2.01 -13.38
C ALA A 25 15.12 1.11 -13.82
N PRO A 26 14.57 0.19 -12.98
CA PRO A 26 13.46 -0.66 -13.41
C PRO A 26 12.18 0.14 -13.70
N TYR A 27 11.90 1.19 -12.93
CA TYR A 27 10.75 2.07 -13.19
C TYR A 27 10.93 2.87 -14.48
N ALA A 28 12.12 3.44 -14.68
CA ALA A 28 12.45 4.14 -15.91
C ALA A 28 12.33 3.21 -17.14
N TRP A 29 12.71 1.95 -16.99
CA TRP A 29 12.58 0.95 -18.05
C TRP A 29 11.12 0.58 -18.35
N ILE A 30 10.28 0.42 -17.33
CA ILE A 30 8.83 0.19 -17.50
C ILE A 30 8.20 1.37 -18.26
N VAL A 31 8.52 2.60 -17.85
CA VAL A 31 8.02 3.82 -18.50
C VAL A 31 8.56 3.95 -19.92
N ALA A 32 9.84 3.67 -20.18
CA ALA A 32 10.38 3.72 -21.54
C ALA A 32 9.76 2.63 -22.45
N SER A 33 9.50 1.45 -21.88
CA SER A 33 8.94 0.31 -22.61
C SER A 33 7.46 0.47 -22.92
N SER A 34 6.70 1.21 -22.11
CA SER A 34 5.28 1.49 -22.37
C SER A 34 5.05 2.31 -23.65
N PHE A 35 6.05 3.07 -24.10
CA PHE A 35 6.00 3.83 -25.36
C PHE A 35 6.48 3.05 -26.58
N LYS A 36 6.74 1.74 -26.48
CA LYS A 36 7.25 0.93 -27.59
C LYS A 36 6.21 -0.02 -28.17
N ASN A 37 6.27 -0.26 -29.47
CA ASN A 37 5.51 -1.34 -30.08
C ASN A 37 6.03 -2.71 -29.61
N GLN A 38 5.16 -3.72 -29.59
CA GLN A 38 5.51 -5.08 -29.16
C GLN A 38 6.71 -5.66 -29.94
N LEU A 39 6.76 -5.47 -31.26
CA LEU A 39 7.88 -5.94 -32.08
C LEU A 39 9.21 -5.25 -31.74
N THR A 40 9.19 -3.93 -31.48
CA THR A 40 10.37 -3.18 -31.06
C THR A 40 10.85 -3.60 -29.67
N LEU A 41 9.95 -3.98 -28.75
CA LEU A 41 10.32 -4.49 -27.44
C LEU A 41 11.15 -5.78 -27.55
N PHE A 42 10.73 -6.73 -28.38
CA PHE A 42 11.49 -7.97 -28.56
C PHE A 42 12.82 -7.72 -29.30
N ASN A 43 12.81 -6.91 -30.35
CA ASN A 43 14.01 -6.64 -31.15
C ASN A 43 15.10 -5.85 -30.39
N ASP A 44 14.73 -4.94 -29.49
CA ASP A 44 15.69 -4.12 -28.74
C ASP A 44 16.35 -4.89 -27.57
N VAL A 45 15.70 -5.94 -27.07
CA VAL A 45 16.18 -6.74 -25.93
C VAL A 45 17.10 -7.89 -26.38
N THR A 46 17.00 -8.31 -27.64
CA THR A 46 17.84 -9.39 -28.20
C THR A 46 18.49 -8.99 -29.54
N PRO A 47 19.79 -8.66 -29.58
CA PRO A 47 20.74 -8.54 -28.46
C PRO A 47 20.48 -7.29 -27.61
N LEU A 48 20.85 -7.33 -26.31
CA LEU A 48 20.62 -6.23 -25.38
C LEU A 48 21.31 -4.95 -25.86
N SER A 49 20.53 -4.01 -26.38
CA SER A 49 21.01 -2.72 -26.88
C SER A 49 20.69 -1.59 -25.90
N TRP A 50 21.43 -0.48 -25.95
CA TRP A 50 21.07 0.76 -25.24
C TRP A 50 19.65 1.24 -25.61
N LYS A 51 19.20 0.89 -26.82
CA LYS A 51 17.84 1.12 -27.29
C LYS A 51 16.79 0.46 -26.39
N ALA A 52 17.08 -0.66 -25.74
CA ALA A 52 16.15 -1.32 -24.80
C ALA A 52 15.66 -0.39 -23.68
N PHE A 53 16.50 0.56 -23.26
CA PHE A 53 16.25 1.45 -22.13
C PHE A 53 15.67 2.81 -22.51
N LEU A 54 15.62 3.16 -23.80
CA LEU A 54 15.09 4.44 -24.29
C LEU A 54 13.89 4.22 -25.23
N PRO A 55 12.90 5.13 -25.25
CA PRO A 55 11.72 5.01 -26.11
C PRO A 55 12.05 5.40 -27.56
N VAL A 56 12.95 4.65 -28.22
CA VAL A 56 13.32 4.87 -29.62
C VAL A 56 12.16 4.45 -30.52
N GLY A 57 11.63 5.38 -31.32
CA GLY A 57 10.42 5.14 -32.14
C GLY A 57 9.12 5.15 -31.32
N GLY A 58 9.07 6.00 -30.29
CA GLY A 58 7.96 6.08 -29.33
C GLY A 58 6.58 6.21 -29.98
N THR A 59 5.63 5.44 -29.44
CA THR A 59 4.20 5.46 -29.78
C THR A 59 3.36 5.59 -28.50
N VAL A 60 2.15 6.13 -28.62
CA VAL A 60 1.15 6.18 -27.54
C VAL A 60 0.07 5.11 -27.71
N GLU A 61 0.21 4.22 -28.70
CA GLU A 61 -0.81 3.23 -29.06
C GLU A 61 -1.13 2.26 -27.91
N ASN A 62 -0.13 1.89 -27.10
CA ASN A 62 -0.38 1.05 -25.92
C ASN A 62 -1.29 1.75 -24.92
N TYR A 63 -1.10 3.06 -24.69
CA TYR A 63 -1.98 3.84 -23.82
C TYR A 63 -3.37 4.02 -24.42
N ARG A 64 -3.45 4.28 -25.73
CA ARG A 64 -4.73 4.39 -26.44
C ARG A 64 -5.53 3.09 -26.33
N THR A 65 -4.89 1.96 -26.63
CA THR A 65 -5.48 0.63 -26.54
C THR A 65 -5.89 0.32 -25.10
N LEU A 66 -5.06 0.66 -24.12
CA LEU A 66 -5.38 0.55 -22.71
C LEU A 66 -6.67 1.32 -22.36
N PHE A 67 -6.79 2.60 -22.72
CA PHE A 67 -7.96 3.40 -22.35
C PHE A 67 -9.21 3.10 -23.19
N GLU A 68 -9.08 2.64 -24.43
CA GLU A 68 -10.21 2.36 -25.33
C GLU A 68 -10.74 0.92 -25.21
N ARG A 69 -9.85 -0.07 -25.04
CA ARG A 69 -10.21 -1.50 -25.05
C ARG A 69 -10.32 -2.10 -23.66
N THR A 70 -9.82 -1.42 -22.63
CA THR A 70 -9.80 -1.95 -21.27
C THR A 70 -10.53 -1.01 -20.32
N ASN A 71 -11.23 -1.57 -19.33
CA ASN A 71 -11.90 -0.81 -18.28
C ASN A 71 -10.90 -0.27 -17.22
N VAL A 72 -9.71 0.17 -17.63
CA VAL A 72 -8.62 0.56 -16.71
C VAL A 72 -8.99 1.75 -15.83
N LEU A 73 -9.74 2.73 -16.33
CA LEU A 73 -10.23 3.84 -15.49
C LEU A 73 -11.18 3.34 -14.39
N THR A 74 -12.11 2.47 -14.75
CA THR A 74 -13.02 1.83 -13.79
C THR A 74 -12.23 0.98 -12.80
N ALA A 75 -11.24 0.21 -13.25
CA ALA A 75 -10.40 -0.61 -12.39
C ALA A 75 -9.55 0.23 -11.42
N LEU A 76 -9.00 1.37 -11.87
CA LEU A 76 -8.33 2.34 -11.01
C LEU A 76 -9.27 2.92 -9.96
N LEU A 77 -10.49 3.30 -10.37
CA LEU A 77 -11.49 3.84 -9.45
C LEU A 77 -11.90 2.80 -8.41
N ASN A 78 -12.15 1.56 -8.83
CA ASN A 78 -12.45 0.44 -7.93
C ASN A 78 -11.31 0.20 -6.95
N THR A 79 -10.05 0.18 -7.42
CA THR A 79 -8.88 0.05 -6.55
C THR A 79 -8.77 1.21 -5.56
N ALA A 80 -9.01 2.45 -5.99
CA ALA A 80 -9.00 3.61 -5.10
C ALA A 80 -10.10 3.55 -4.04
N ILE A 81 -11.31 3.14 -4.42
CA ILE A 81 -12.44 2.95 -3.49
C ILE A 81 -12.11 1.86 -2.46
N VAL A 82 -11.61 0.71 -2.92
CA VAL A 82 -11.25 -0.42 -2.06
C VAL A 82 -10.11 -0.05 -1.12
N ALA A 83 -9.03 0.53 -1.63
CA ALA A 83 -7.87 0.90 -0.83
C ALA A 83 -8.21 2.02 0.17
N GLY A 84 -8.92 3.06 -0.27
CA GLY A 84 -9.36 4.15 0.61
C GLY A 84 -10.33 3.69 1.69
N GLY A 85 -11.32 2.86 1.32
CA GLY A 85 -12.28 2.28 2.25
C GLY A 85 -11.61 1.35 3.27
N GLN A 86 -10.71 0.48 2.81
CA GLN A 86 -9.94 -0.41 3.69
C GLN A 86 -9.08 0.40 4.66
N VAL A 87 -8.37 1.43 4.20
CA VAL A 87 -7.58 2.31 5.09
C VAL A 87 -8.48 2.94 6.14
N ALA A 88 -9.57 3.60 5.75
CA ALA A 88 -10.46 4.28 6.70
C ALA A 88 -11.00 3.32 7.77
N LEU A 89 -11.47 2.14 7.36
CA LEU A 89 -12.02 1.14 8.26
C LEU A 89 -10.95 0.50 9.14
N THR A 90 -9.77 0.19 8.61
CA THR A 90 -8.66 -0.36 9.39
C THR A 90 -8.17 0.63 10.44
N LEU A 91 -7.96 1.89 10.08
CA LEU A 91 -7.52 2.90 11.03
C LEU A 91 -8.52 3.07 12.17
N LEU A 92 -9.81 3.14 11.85
CA LEU A 92 -10.86 3.25 12.84
C LEU A 92 -10.91 2.01 13.77
N LEU A 93 -11.01 0.81 13.19
CA LEU A 93 -11.15 -0.43 13.96
C LEU A 93 -9.91 -0.74 14.79
N CYS A 94 -8.72 -0.64 14.21
CA CYS A 94 -7.48 -0.88 14.95
C CYS A 94 -7.26 0.16 16.04
N ALA A 95 -7.58 1.44 15.80
CA ALA A 95 -7.45 2.48 16.83
C ALA A 95 -8.42 2.27 17.99
N MET A 96 -9.67 1.90 17.71
CA MET A 96 -10.67 1.59 18.75
C MET A 96 -10.28 0.34 19.56
N ALA A 97 -9.80 -0.70 18.88
CA ALA A 97 -9.34 -1.92 19.54
C ALA A 97 -8.08 -1.66 20.38
N ALA A 98 -7.12 -0.87 19.86
CA ALA A 98 -5.94 -0.43 20.60
C ALA A 98 -6.33 0.38 21.84
N TYR A 99 -7.22 1.37 21.71
CA TYR A 99 -7.74 2.16 22.83
C TYR A 99 -8.35 1.27 23.92
N SER A 100 -9.17 0.31 23.51
CA SER A 100 -9.84 -0.59 24.45
C SER A 100 -8.82 -1.47 25.18
N LEU A 101 -7.83 -2.01 24.48
CA LEU A 101 -6.81 -2.88 25.08
C LEU A 101 -5.80 -2.15 25.96
N THR A 102 -5.63 -0.83 25.80
CA THR A 102 -4.67 -0.05 26.59
C THR A 102 -5.33 0.75 27.71
N ARG A 103 -6.55 1.27 27.53
CA ARG A 103 -7.20 2.20 28.46
C ARG A 103 -8.43 1.66 29.16
N VAL A 104 -9.05 0.61 28.62
CA VAL A 104 -10.18 -0.05 29.26
C VAL A 104 -9.67 -1.29 30.00
N ARG A 105 -9.78 -1.28 31.32
CA ARG A 105 -9.39 -2.44 32.14
C ARG A 105 -10.52 -3.46 32.11
N PHE A 106 -10.29 -4.58 31.42
CA PHE A 106 -11.20 -5.74 31.43
C PHE A 106 -10.42 -7.06 31.58
N PRO A 107 -11.02 -8.07 32.24
CA PRO A 107 -10.36 -9.35 32.43
C PRO A 107 -10.13 -10.04 31.08
N GLY A 108 -8.92 -10.57 30.86
CA GLY A 108 -8.57 -11.30 29.63
C GLY A 108 -8.04 -10.46 28.46
N ALA A 109 -7.86 -9.15 28.62
CA ALA A 109 -7.33 -8.26 27.57
C ALA A 109 -6.02 -8.79 26.93
N LYS A 110 -5.10 -9.32 27.73
CA LYS A 110 -3.86 -9.94 27.24
C LYS A 110 -4.10 -11.17 26.38
N ILE A 111 -5.07 -12.01 26.75
CA ILE A 111 -5.44 -13.23 26.00
C ILE A 111 -6.04 -12.82 24.66
N VAL A 112 -7.00 -11.90 24.65
CA VAL A 112 -7.62 -11.37 23.43
C VAL A 112 -6.56 -10.81 22.48
N PHE A 113 -5.64 -9.99 23.00
CA PHE A 113 -4.54 -9.45 22.20
C PHE A 113 -3.67 -10.55 21.58
N VAL A 114 -3.24 -11.54 22.37
CA VAL A 114 -2.44 -12.67 21.88
C VAL A 114 -3.18 -13.48 20.82
N LEU A 115 -4.47 -13.78 21.02
CA LEU A 115 -5.28 -14.50 20.04
C LEU A 115 -5.36 -13.77 18.70
N ILE A 116 -5.52 -12.44 18.73
CA ILE A 116 -5.49 -11.63 17.51
C ILE A 116 -4.12 -11.70 16.84
N LEU A 117 -3.02 -11.60 17.59
CA LEU A 117 -1.67 -11.71 17.01
C LEU A 117 -1.38 -13.08 16.39
N LEU A 118 -1.90 -14.17 16.98
CA LEU A 118 -1.73 -15.51 16.45
C LEU A 118 -2.33 -15.69 15.05
N THR A 119 -3.32 -14.89 14.67
CA THR A 119 -3.88 -14.91 13.30
C THR A 119 -2.83 -14.51 12.25
N PHE A 120 -1.80 -13.77 12.63
CA PHE A 120 -0.69 -13.39 11.75
C PHE A 120 0.19 -14.58 11.35
N LEU A 121 0.13 -15.69 12.10
CA LEU A 121 0.87 -16.92 11.79
C LEU A 121 0.24 -17.71 10.65
N LEU A 122 -1.01 -17.42 10.30
CA LEU A 122 -1.74 -18.14 9.27
C LEU A 122 -1.36 -17.59 7.88
N PRO A 123 -0.89 -18.44 6.95
CA PRO A 123 -0.62 -18.00 5.60
C PRO A 123 -1.93 -17.68 4.87
N ILE A 124 -2.03 -16.46 4.33
CA ILE A 124 -3.22 -15.95 3.63
C ILE A 124 -3.69 -16.92 2.53
N GLU A 125 -2.75 -17.51 1.79
CA GLU A 125 -3.06 -18.43 0.69
C GLU A 125 -3.78 -19.70 1.16
N ALA A 126 -3.46 -20.22 2.34
CA ALA A 126 -4.15 -21.39 2.90
C ALA A 126 -5.57 -21.04 3.37
N LEU A 127 -5.81 -19.78 3.73
CA LEU A 127 -7.12 -19.30 4.16
C LEU A 127 -8.01 -18.88 2.99
N MET A 128 -7.50 -18.86 1.76
CA MET A 128 -8.23 -18.34 0.60
C MET A 128 -9.56 -19.06 0.36
N VAL A 129 -9.55 -20.39 0.37
CA VAL A 129 -10.76 -21.23 0.15
C VAL A 129 -11.80 -21.03 1.26
N PRO A 130 -11.47 -21.20 2.56
CA PRO A 130 -12.45 -20.98 3.62
C PRO A 130 -12.91 -19.51 3.68
N LEU A 131 -12.03 -18.54 3.42
CA LEU A 131 -12.40 -17.14 3.36
C LEU A 131 -13.41 -16.87 2.23
N TYR A 132 -13.19 -17.44 1.05
CA TYR A 132 -14.15 -17.36 -0.06
C TYR A 132 -15.51 -17.92 0.33
N GLN A 133 -15.55 -19.09 0.99
CA GLN A 133 -16.81 -19.68 1.46
C GLN A 133 -17.57 -18.75 2.42
N VAL A 134 -16.86 -18.12 3.37
CA VAL A 134 -17.46 -17.17 4.31
C VAL A 134 -17.99 -15.93 3.58
N VAL A 135 -17.16 -15.28 2.78
CA VAL A 135 -17.53 -14.02 2.10
C VAL A 135 -18.64 -14.25 1.08
N SER A 136 -18.60 -15.37 0.35
CA SER A 136 -19.67 -15.76 -0.56
C SER A 136 -20.96 -16.12 0.18
N GLY A 137 -20.88 -16.82 1.32
CA GLY A 137 -22.02 -17.11 2.18
C GLY A 137 -22.68 -15.87 2.78
N LEU A 138 -21.92 -14.77 2.95
CA LEU A 138 -22.44 -13.46 3.33
C LEU A 138 -23.06 -12.68 2.16
N GLY A 139 -23.07 -13.23 0.94
CA GLY A 139 -23.57 -12.54 -0.26
C GLY A 139 -22.69 -11.40 -0.74
N LEU A 140 -21.42 -11.35 -0.29
CA LEU A 140 -20.47 -10.30 -0.67
C LEU A 140 -19.58 -10.69 -1.86
N SER A 141 -19.78 -11.87 -2.43
CA SER A 141 -19.11 -12.29 -3.67
C SER A 141 -19.43 -11.33 -4.81
N ASN A 142 -18.44 -11.06 -5.67
CA ASN A 142 -18.56 -10.15 -6.79
C ASN A 142 -18.95 -8.71 -6.41
N THR A 143 -18.48 -8.23 -5.25
CA THR A 143 -18.65 -6.85 -4.75
C THR A 143 -17.32 -6.26 -4.27
N LEU A 144 -17.18 -4.93 -4.33
CA LEU A 144 -16.01 -4.23 -3.77
C LEU A 144 -15.93 -4.36 -2.23
N LEU A 145 -17.07 -4.51 -1.56
CA LEU A 145 -17.11 -4.77 -0.11
C LEU A 145 -16.51 -6.14 0.22
N GLY A 146 -16.83 -7.17 -0.56
CA GLY A 146 -16.23 -8.50 -0.42
C GLY A 146 -14.71 -8.48 -0.62
N VAL A 147 -14.19 -7.52 -1.40
CA VAL A 147 -12.75 -7.31 -1.53
C VAL A 147 -12.15 -6.76 -0.23
N MET A 148 -12.73 -5.71 0.36
CA MET A 148 -12.09 -4.99 1.49
C MET A 148 -12.39 -5.58 2.88
N ILE A 149 -13.63 -6.03 3.15
CA ILE A 149 -14.11 -6.40 4.49
C ILE A 149 -13.23 -7.43 5.21
N PRO A 150 -12.73 -8.50 4.56
CA PRO A 150 -11.86 -9.47 5.22
C PRO A 150 -10.58 -8.89 5.81
N TRP A 151 -10.10 -7.78 5.26
CA TRP A 151 -8.77 -7.24 5.54
C TRP A 151 -8.80 -5.98 6.43
N ILE A 152 -9.98 -5.51 6.85
CA ILE A 152 -10.09 -4.29 7.65
C ILE A 152 -9.55 -4.48 9.07
N ALA A 153 -9.66 -5.69 9.63
CA ALA A 153 -9.13 -6.04 10.94
C ALA A 153 -7.67 -6.51 10.82
N SER A 154 -6.73 -5.59 10.90
CA SER A 154 -5.30 -5.89 10.78
C SER A 154 -4.68 -6.24 12.14
N PRO A 155 -4.13 -7.46 12.34
CA PRO A 155 -3.41 -7.81 13.58
C PRO A 155 -2.16 -6.96 13.77
N PHE A 156 -1.42 -6.70 12.68
CA PHE A 156 -0.26 -5.80 12.69
C PHE A 156 -0.69 -4.35 13.00
N GLY A 157 -1.78 -3.87 12.42
CA GLY A 157 -2.31 -2.54 12.71
C GLY A 157 -2.71 -2.37 14.18
N LEU A 158 -3.35 -3.39 14.75
CA LEU A 158 -3.65 -3.43 16.18
C LEU A 158 -2.38 -3.39 17.04
N PHE A 159 -1.41 -4.23 16.71
CA PHE A 159 -0.12 -4.28 17.41
C PHE A 159 0.58 -2.91 17.41
N LEU A 160 0.72 -2.31 16.22
CA LEU A 160 1.39 -1.03 16.02
C LEU A 160 0.72 0.09 16.81
N LEU A 161 -0.61 0.22 16.71
CA LEU A 161 -1.33 1.28 17.42
C LEU A 161 -1.39 1.03 18.92
N LYS A 162 -1.50 -0.23 19.36
CA LYS A 162 -1.43 -0.56 20.79
C LYS A 162 -0.11 -0.10 21.40
N GLN A 163 1.02 -0.41 20.76
CA GLN A 163 2.35 0.05 21.22
C GLN A 163 2.41 1.58 21.29
N ALA A 164 1.99 2.25 20.22
CA ALA A 164 1.96 3.71 20.19
C ALA A 164 1.08 4.34 21.29
N PHE A 165 -0.02 3.68 21.66
CA PHE A 165 -0.92 4.16 22.72
C PHE A 165 -0.31 3.90 24.11
N GLU A 166 0.41 2.79 24.30
CA GLU A 166 1.11 2.49 25.56
C GLU A 166 2.28 3.46 25.83
N ASP A 167 2.91 3.98 24.77
CA ASP A 167 3.98 4.98 24.89
C ASP A 167 3.47 6.37 25.33
N LEU A 168 2.16 6.63 25.27
CA LEU A 168 1.59 7.90 25.71
C LEU A 168 1.52 7.97 27.25
N PRO A 169 1.99 9.07 27.87
CA PRO A 169 1.86 9.29 29.31
C PRO A 169 0.38 9.33 29.73
N SER A 170 0.02 8.58 30.78
CA SER A 170 -1.37 8.51 31.26
C SER A 170 -1.88 9.83 31.85
N GLU A 171 -0.97 10.72 32.27
CA GLU A 171 -1.27 12.02 32.85
C GLU A 171 -2.08 12.92 31.90
N LEU A 172 -1.88 12.78 30.59
CA LEU A 172 -2.65 13.51 29.56
C LEU A 172 -4.15 13.19 29.64
N GLU A 173 -4.48 11.94 29.96
CA GLU A 173 -5.85 11.46 30.04
C GLU A 173 -6.46 11.73 31.41
N ASP A 174 -5.66 11.63 32.47
CA ASP A 174 -6.08 11.94 33.83
C ASP A 174 -6.47 13.43 33.97
N ALA A 175 -5.69 14.33 33.37
CA ALA A 175 -6.04 15.76 33.31
C ALA A 175 -7.41 15.98 32.63
N ALA A 176 -7.64 15.32 31.50
CA ALA A 176 -8.90 15.46 30.78
C ALA A 176 -10.10 14.83 31.51
N ARG A 177 -9.88 13.75 32.28
CA ARG A 177 -10.91 13.17 33.14
C ARG A 177 -11.30 14.11 34.28
N ILE A 178 -10.33 14.85 34.85
CA ILE A 178 -10.59 15.91 35.84
C ILE A 178 -11.47 17.01 35.23
N ASP A 179 -11.26 17.34 33.95
CA ASP A 179 -12.11 18.27 33.17
C ASP A 179 -13.45 17.66 32.71
N GLY A 180 -13.81 16.46 33.18
CA GLY A 180 -15.07 15.79 32.88
C GLY A 180 -15.15 15.15 31.48
N ALA A 181 -14.01 14.95 30.79
CA ALA A 181 -14.00 14.29 29.49
C ALA A 181 -14.26 12.78 29.60
N GLY A 182 -15.26 12.28 28.87
CA GLY A 182 -15.49 10.84 28.70
C GLY A 182 -14.56 10.19 27.67
N HIS A 183 -14.62 8.86 27.56
CA HIS A 183 -13.76 8.06 26.68
C HIS A 183 -13.75 8.52 25.22
N VAL A 184 -14.90 8.86 24.65
CA VAL A 184 -15.00 9.30 23.25
C VAL A 184 -14.22 10.60 23.02
N ARG A 185 -14.36 11.57 23.93
CA ARG A 185 -13.64 12.85 23.86
C ARG A 185 -12.14 12.64 24.05
N ILE A 186 -11.74 11.82 25.01
CA ILE A 186 -10.32 11.48 25.24
C ILE A 186 -9.72 10.81 23.99
N PHE A 187 -10.43 9.85 23.40
CA PHE A 187 -9.98 9.14 22.22
C PHE A 187 -9.73 10.09 21.03
N PHE A 188 -10.75 10.87 20.65
CA PHE A 188 -10.65 11.74 19.46
C PHE A 188 -9.82 13.00 19.67
N SER A 189 -9.87 13.62 20.85
CA SER A 189 -9.23 14.91 21.10
C SER A 189 -7.83 14.82 21.71
N ILE A 190 -7.46 13.68 22.30
CA ILE A 190 -6.19 13.55 23.03
C ILE A 190 -5.35 12.42 22.43
N ILE A 191 -5.88 11.21 22.33
CA ILE A 191 -5.06 10.07 21.89
C ILE A 191 -4.75 10.15 20.39
N LEU A 192 -5.78 10.24 19.53
CA LEU A 192 -5.58 10.22 18.08
C LEU A 192 -4.64 11.31 17.55
N PRO A 193 -4.69 12.57 18.02
CA PRO A 193 -3.75 13.60 17.57
C PRO A 193 -2.29 13.31 17.95
N ASN A 194 -2.06 12.68 19.11
CA ASN A 194 -0.72 12.37 19.61
C ASN A 194 -0.10 11.14 18.93
N VAL A 195 -0.89 10.28 18.31
CA VAL A 195 -0.43 9.08 17.57
C VAL A 195 -0.55 9.22 16.05
N LYS A 196 -0.55 10.46 15.54
CA LYS A 196 -0.69 10.76 14.11
C LYS A 196 0.33 10.03 13.23
N VAL A 197 1.58 9.91 13.69
CA VAL A 197 2.66 9.28 12.91
C VAL A 197 2.42 7.77 12.78
N PRO A 198 2.22 7.00 13.87
CA PRO A 198 1.76 5.61 13.79
C PRO A 198 0.50 5.40 12.92
N MET A 199 -0.47 6.32 13.00
CA MET A 199 -1.70 6.25 12.19
C MET A 199 -1.41 6.41 10.69
N LEU A 200 -0.55 7.37 10.31
CA LEU A 200 -0.12 7.54 8.92
C LEU A 200 0.69 6.34 8.42
N THR A 201 1.56 5.78 9.26
CA THR A 201 2.33 4.58 8.95
C THR A 201 1.41 3.39 8.68
N LEU A 202 0.42 3.14 9.56
CA LEU A 202 -0.57 2.10 9.35
C LEU A 202 -1.37 2.36 8.07
N GLY A 203 -1.83 3.58 7.85
CA GLY A 203 -2.61 3.95 6.67
C GLY A 203 -1.85 3.70 5.37
N LEU A 204 -0.56 4.06 5.32
CA LEU A 204 0.28 3.80 4.16
C LEU A 204 0.48 2.29 3.92
N ILE A 205 0.78 1.53 4.97
CA ILE A 205 0.98 0.07 4.85
C ILE A 205 -0.31 -0.61 4.38
N THR A 206 -1.46 -0.26 4.96
CA THR A 206 -2.77 -0.79 4.55
C THR A 206 -3.11 -0.39 3.12
N PHE A 207 -2.84 0.86 2.73
CA PHE A 207 -3.05 1.32 1.36
C PHE A 207 -2.21 0.51 0.37
N LEU A 208 -0.91 0.36 0.64
CA LEU A 208 -0.01 -0.41 -0.23
C LEU A 208 -0.43 -1.87 -0.33
N PHE A 209 -0.83 -2.49 0.80
CA PHE A 209 -1.34 -3.86 0.80
C PHE A 209 -2.61 -3.98 -0.07
N SER A 210 -3.57 -3.07 0.09
CA SER A 210 -4.82 -3.09 -0.66
C SER A 210 -4.62 -2.78 -2.16
N TRP A 211 -3.83 -1.76 -2.47
CA TRP A 211 -3.54 -1.33 -3.84
C TRP A 211 -2.78 -2.38 -4.66
N ASN A 212 -1.88 -3.12 -4.01
CA ASN A 212 -1.12 -4.19 -4.65
C ASN A 212 -1.83 -5.56 -4.56
N SER A 213 -3.05 -5.62 -4.02
CA SER A 213 -3.77 -6.88 -3.88
C SER A 213 -4.13 -7.46 -5.24
N PHE A 214 -3.78 -8.73 -5.45
CA PHE A 214 -4.01 -9.44 -6.71
C PHE A 214 -4.84 -10.71 -6.49
N LEU A 215 -4.36 -11.64 -5.65
CA LEU A 215 -4.93 -12.98 -5.53
C LEU A 215 -6.36 -12.98 -4.97
N TRP A 216 -6.63 -12.24 -3.90
CA TRP A 216 -7.98 -12.18 -3.34
C TRP A 216 -9.01 -11.53 -4.30
N PRO A 217 -8.75 -10.34 -4.89
CA PRO A 217 -9.62 -9.76 -5.91
C PRO A 217 -9.87 -10.69 -7.10
N LEU A 218 -8.84 -11.42 -7.55
CA LEU A 218 -8.94 -12.38 -8.64
C LEU A 218 -9.94 -13.53 -8.33
N VAL A 219 -10.01 -13.96 -7.07
CA VAL A 219 -10.88 -15.05 -6.63
C VAL A 219 -12.31 -14.57 -6.34
N ILE A 220 -12.47 -13.42 -5.68
CA ILE A 220 -13.77 -12.96 -5.18
C ILE A 220 -14.57 -12.12 -6.18
N VAL A 221 -13.91 -11.51 -7.18
CA VAL A 221 -14.56 -10.67 -8.20
C VAL A 221 -14.43 -11.30 -9.57
N GLN A 222 -15.56 -11.66 -10.17
CA GLN A 222 -15.63 -12.25 -11.51
C GLN A 222 -16.09 -11.25 -12.58
N ASP A 223 -16.82 -10.22 -12.18
CA ASP A 223 -17.33 -9.17 -13.06
C ASP A 223 -16.22 -8.20 -13.49
N PRO A 224 -15.91 -8.09 -14.81
CA PRO A 224 -14.89 -7.19 -15.31
C PRO A 224 -15.08 -5.72 -14.91
N ALA A 225 -16.32 -5.27 -14.69
CA ALA A 225 -16.61 -3.90 -14.28
C ALA A 225 -16.19 -3.61 -12.82
N LYS A 226 -15.97 -4.65 -12.01
CA LYS A 226 -15.62 -4.54 -10.58
C LYS A 226 -14.18 -4.93 -10.28
N GLN A 227 -13.41 -5.29 -11.30
CA GLN A 227 -12.03 -5.69 -11.12
C GLN A 227 -11.17 -4.54 -10.61
N LEU A 228 -10.11 -4.92 -9.88
CA LEU A 228 -9.07 -4.01 -9.43
C LEU A 228 -7.95 -3.94 -10.46
N ILE A 229 -7.20 -2.84 -10.46
CA ILE A 229 -6.17 -2.53 -11.45
C ILE A 229 -5.12 -3.64 -11.63
N GLN A 230 -4.69 -4.29 -10.54
CA GLN A 230 -3.72 -5.38 -10.59
C GLN A 230 -4.25 -6.59 -11.39
N VAL A 231 -5.52 -6.94 -11.17
CA VAL A 231 -6.19 -8.04 -11.88
C VAL A 231 -6.47 -7.64 -13.33
N ALA A 232 -6.98 -6.42 -13.55
CA ALA A 232 -7.29 -5.91 -14.87
C ALA A 232 -6.04 -5.90 -15.77
N ILE A 233 -4.87 -5.46 -15.27
CA ILE A 233 -3.62 -5.49 -16.05
C ILE A 233 -3.17 -6.91 -16.35
N ALA A 234 -3.26 -7.83 -15.39
CA ALA A 234 -2.86 -9.22 -15.59
C ALA A 234 -3.77 -9.97 -16.59
N GLN A 235 -5.05 -9.57 -16.69
CA GLN A 235 -6.05 -10.20 -17.56
C GLN A 235 -6.27 -9.47 -18.88
N GLN A 236 -5.44 -8.47 -19.23
CA GLN A 236 -5.58 -7.71 -20.48
C GLN A 236 -5.36 -8.53 -21.76
N GLY A 237 -4.82 -9.74 -21.67
CA GLY A 237 -4.63 -10.63 -22.81
C GLY A 237 -5.85 -11.50 -23.12
N SER A 238 -6.16 -11.68 -24.40
CA SER A 238 -7.02 -12.80 -24.82
C SER A 238 -6.32 -14.12 -24.47
N PRO A 239 -7.01 -15.14 -23.93
CA PRO A 239 -6.44 -16.49 -23.77
C PRO A 239 -5.89 -17.09 -25.06
N THR A 240 -6.32 -16.55 -26.21
CA THR A 240 -5.96 -17.01 -27.56
C THR A 240 -4.86 -16.18 -28.23
N GLN A 241 -4.31 -15.15 -27.59
CA GLN A 241 -3.27 -14.28 -28.17
C GLN A 241 -2.04 -14.22 -27.26
N LEU A 242 -0.88 -13.97 -27.85
CA LEU A 242 0.33 -13.70 -27.08
C LEU A 242 0.15 -12.42 -26.24
N PRO A 243 0.65 -12.38 -24.99
CA PRO A 243 0.58 -11.19 -24.17
C PRO A 243 1.22 -9.98 -24.87
N ASN A 244 0.49 -8.86 -24.91
CA ASN A 244 1.07 -7.60 -25.37
C ASN A 244 1.81 -6.91 -24.23
N TRP A 245 3.12 -7.13 -24.17
CA TRP A 245 3.99 -6.52 -23.15
C TRP A 245 3.96 -5.00 -23.14
N GLY A 246 3.73 -4.36 -24.29
CA GLY A 246 3.63 -2.89 -24.37
C GLY A 246 2.43 -2.35 -23.60
N GLU A 247 1.27 -3.00 -23.74
CA GLU A 247 0.06 -2.68 -22.97
C GLU A 247 0.25 -2.97 -21.48
N THR A 248 0.89 -4.10 -21.13
CA THR A 248 1.22 -4.43 -19.73
C THR A 248 2.11 -3.36 -19.08
N PHE A 249 3.15 -2.89 -19.78
CA PHE A 249 4.03 -1.82 -19.28
C PHE A 249 3.28 -0.49 -19.16
N ALA A 250 2.38 -0.17 -20.11
CA ALA A 250 1.53 1.01 -20.01
C ALA A 250 0.58 0.94 -18.81
N GLY A 251 -0.08 -0.20 -18.60
CA GLY A 251 -0.91 -0.47 -17.43
C GLY A 251 -0.14 -0.34 -16.12
N ALA A 252 1.03 -0.97 -16.02
CA ALA A 252 1.90 -0.91 -14.84
C ALA A 252 2.35 0.54 -14.56
N THR A 253 2.68 1.31 -15.60
CA THR A 253 3.02 2.73 -15.47
C THR A 253 1.85 3.50 -14.85
N VAL A 254 0.65 3.34 -15.41
CA VAL A 254 -0.57 4.00 -14.93
C VAL A 254 -0.90 3.60 -13.48
N ALA A 255 -0.80 2.31 -13.14
CA ALA A 255 -1.08 1.79 -11.80
C ALA A 255 -0.07 2.27 -10.74
N THR A 256 1.14 2.65 -11.16
CA THR A 256 2.19 3.14 -10.25
C THR A 256 2.01 4.63 -9.92
N LEU A 257 1.39 5.42 -10.81
CA LEU A 257 1.24 6.88 -10.61
C LEU A 257 0.57 7.24 -9.27
N PRO A 258 -0.56 6.62 -8.87
CA PRO A 258 -1.20 6.94 -7.59
C PRO A 258 -0.32 6.63 -6.37
N LEU A 259 0.53 5.60 -6.45
CA LEU A 259 1.48 5.26 -5.39
C LEU A 259 2.54 6.36 -5.23
N ILE A 260 3.08 6.86 -6.35
CA ILE A 260 4.05 7.97 -6.35
C ILE A 260 3.41 9.24 -5.78
N LEU A 261 2.20 9.57 -6.23
CA LEU A 261 1.46 10.73 -5.72
C LEU A 261 1.23 10.63 -4.21
N LEU A 262 0.77 9.48 -3.73
CA LEU A 262 0.57 9.26 -2.30
C LEU A 262 1.88 9.40 -1.51
N PHE A 263 2.98 8.84 -2.00
CA PHE A 263 4.29 8.98 -1.37
C PHE A 263 4.72 10.45 -1.29
N LEU A 264 4.59 11.20 -2.39
CA LEU A 264 4.95 12.63 -2.42
C LEU A 264 4.13 13.47 -1.45
N LEU A 265 2.87 13.12 -1.22
CA LEU A 265 2.00 13.77 -0.24
C LEU A 265 2.38 13.43 1.21
N LEU A 266 2.84 12.20 1.45
CA LEU A 266 3.13 11.69 2.80
C LEU A 266 4.58 11.84 3.26
N GLN A 267 5.56 11.99 2.35
CA GLN A 267 6.99 12.05 2.66
C GLN A 267 7.37 13.11 3.72
N LYS A 268 6.64 14.24 3.77
CA LYS A 268 6.88 15.31 4.74
C LYS A 268 6.63 14.88 6.19
N TYR A 269 5.71 13.94 6.41
CA TYR A 269 5.38 13.47 7.76
C TYR A 269 6.42 12.48 8.28
N PHE A 270 6.98 11.65 7.40
CA PHE A 270 8.04 10.71 7.76
C PHE A 270 9.36 11.41 8.06
N THR A 271 9.71 12.42 7.27
CA THR A 271 10.93 13.22 7.49
C THR A 271 10.89 14.01 8.81
N GLN A 272 9.75 14.58 9.18
CA GLN A 272 9.56 15.26 10.48
C GLN A 272 9.64 14.30 11.69
N GLY A 273 9.18 13.06 11.54
CA GLY A 273 9.29 12.04 12.59
C GLY A 273 10.74 11.67 12.91
N MET A 274 11.60 11.58 11.88
CA MET A 274 13.02 11.25 12.02
C MET A 274 13.87 12.37 12.60
N THR A 275 13.52 13.64 12.34
CA THR A 275 14.26 14.78 12.91
C THR A 275 14.07 14.91 14.42
N THR A 276 12.97 14.39 14.96
CA THR A 276 12.67 14.47 16.40
C THR A 276 13.37 13.36 17.20
N SER A 277 13.64 12.20 16.59
CA SER A 277 14.40 11.11 17.21
C SER A 277 15.92 11.28 17.10
N GLY A 278 16.41 12.06 16.12
CA GLY A 278 17.84 12.34 15.91
C GLY A 278 18.51 13.26 16.94
N ILE A 279 17.77 13.86 17.86
CA ILE A 279 18.32 14.76 18.91
C ILE A 279 18.85 13.96 20.13
N LYS A 280 18.73 12.64 20.13
CA LYS A 280 19.28 11.75 21.18
C LYS A 280 20.66 11.15 20.84
N GLY A 281 21.40 11.72 19.88
CA GLY A 281 22.74 11.26 19.49
C GLY A 281 23.76 12.38 19.46
#